data_AF-A0A0W0YRY3-F1
#
_entry.id   AF-A0A0W0YRY3-F1
#
_cell.length_a   1.000
_cell.length_b   1.000
_cell.length_c   1.000
_cell.angle_alpha   90.00
_cell.angle_beta   90.00
_cell.angle_gamma   90.00
#
_symmetry.space_group_name_H-M   'P 1'
#
loop_
_entity.id
_entity.type
_entity.pdbx_description
1 polymer ?
#
loop_
_entity_poly.entity_id
_entity_poly.type
_entity_poly.pdbx_seq_one_letter_code
_entity_poly.pdbx_strand_id
1 'polypeptide(L)'
;MNNKIYLLLSGLIMGFTAASAYSNEGANDLCSKLPGHWQGIYTIKNLDHCEAYNGCTHLIMADATYLSGNTFRLKLYPAVGQGGEFKIQCENGVITSPVNPGNSIKASCDSMNHCFVIYSDPLLTSEMAKL
;
A
#
# COMPACT_ATOMS: atom_id res chain seq x y z
N MET A 1 28.21 50.01 -53.77
CA MET A 1 28.22 49.94 -52.29
C MET A 1 27.09 49.01 -51.85
N ASN A 2 27.35 48.22 -50.81
CA ASN A 2 26.45 47.40 -50.00
C ASN A 2 26.15 45.96 -50.47
N ASN A 3 27.07 45.12 -50.03
CA ASN A 3 26.97 43.70 -49.72
C ASN A 3 26.16 43.50 -48.42
N LYS A 4 25.30 42.47 -48.33
CA LYS A 4 25.21 41.49 -47.22
C LYS A 4 23.90 40.67 -47.28
N ILE A 5 24.11 39.36 -47.39
CA ILE A 5 23.18 38.26 -47.12
C ILE A 5 22.96 38.14 -45.60
N TYR A 6 21.73 37.86 -45.17
CA TYR A 6 21.47 37.11 -43.93
C TYR A 6 20.30 36.13 -44.12
N LEU A 7 20.62 34.84 -44.06
CA LEU A 7 19.74 33.72 -43.72
C LEU A 7 19.28 33.85 -42.26
N LEU A 8 17.99 33.66 -41.97
CA LEU A 8 17.47 33.17 -40.68
C LEU A 8 16.19 32.37 -40.97
N LEU A 9 16.22 31.02 -40.94
CA LEU A 9 16.08 30.12 -39.78
C LEU A 9 14.63 29.91 -39.27
N SER A 10 14.09 28.74 -39.62
CA SER A 10 13.58 27.68 -38.71
C SER A 10 12.48 27.94 -37.66
N GLY A 11 11.51 27.01 -37.64
CA GLY A 11 10.76 26.55 -36.45
C GLY A 11 9.36 27.16 -36.33
N LEU A 12 8.31 26.49 -35.83
CA LEU A 12 8.33 25.40 -34.86
C LEU A 12 6.93 24.73 -34.78
N ILE A 13 6.91 23.41 -35.01
CA ILE A 13 6.28 22.35 -34.20
C ILE A 13 4.79 22.48 -33.82
N MET A 14 3.98 21.63 -34.44
CA MET A 14 2.69 21.15 -33.93
C MET A 14 2.82 20.76 -32.45
N GLY A 15 2.10 21.50 -31.59
CA GLY A 15 2.02 21.24 -30.17
C GLY A 15 1.37 19.89 -29.90
N PHE A 16 2.21 18.86 -29.74
CA PHE A 16 1.85 17.73 -28.91
C PHE A 16 1.73 18.27 -27.49
N THR A 17 0.50 18.46 -27.01
CA THR A 17 0.25 18.50 -25.57
C THR A 17 0.59 17.12 -25.03
N ALA A 18 1.86 16.90 -24.71
CA ALA A 18 2.25 15.88 -23.77
C ALA A 18 1.52 16.23 -22.48
N ALA A 19 0.43 15.51 -22.20
CA ALA A 19 -0.11 15.44 -20.86
C ALA A 19 1.02 14.89 -20.00
N SER A 20 1.72 15.78 -19.31
CA SER A 20 2.65 15.42 -18.26
C SER A 20 1.84 14.66 -17.23
N ALA A 21 1.91 13.33 -17.29
CA ALA A 21 1.61 12.48 -16.16
C ALA A 21 2.53 12.96 -15.04
N TYR A 22 1.98 13.75 -14.11
CA TYR A 22 2.62 14.02 -12.86
C TYR A 22 2.67 12.69 -12.10
N SER A 23 3.76 11.95 -12.28
CA SER A 23 4.13 10.89 -11.35
C SER A 23 4.45 11.59 -10.03
N ASN A 24 3.55 11.46 -9.06
CA ASN A 24 3.77 11.84 -7.67
C ASN A 24 4.71 10.82 -6.99
N GLU A 25 5.83 10.52 -7.66
CA GLU A 25 6.90 9.68 -7.17
C GLU A 25 7.72 10.50 -6.16
N GLY A 26 7.60 10.16 -4.87
CA GLY A 26 8.55 10.70 -3.89
C GLY A 26 8.17 10.48 -2.44
N ALA A 27 6.88 10.56 -2.09
CA ALA A 27 6.44 10.44 -0.69
C ALA A 27 5.18 9.59 -0.49
N ASN A 28 4.36 9.38 -1.53
CA ASN A 28 3.02 8.79 -1.43
C ASN A 28 2.84 7.44 -2.13
N ASP A 29 3.92 6.80 -2.60
CA ASP A 29 3.82 5.47 -3.18
C ASP A 29 3.82 4.39 -2.08
N LEU A 30 2.77 4.41 -1.25
CA LEU A 30 2.50 3.40 -0.24
C LEU A 30 2.39 2.00 -0.88
N CYS A 31 1.88 1.93 -2.11
CA CYS A 31 1.65 0.68 -2.80
C CYS A 31 2.96 -0.05 -3.15
N SER A 32 3.98 0.65 -3.66
CA SER A 32 5.28 0.01 -3.89
C SER A 32 6.00 -0.38 -2.61
N LYS A 33 5.65 0.24 -1.48
CA LYS A 33 6.20 -0.10 -0.16
C LYS A 33 5.49 -1.26 0.53
N LEU A 34 4.37 -1.77 -0.01
CA LEU A 34 3.66 -2.90 0.58
C LEU A 34 4.43 -4.23 0.60
N PRO A 35 5.10 -4.67 -0.49
CA PRO A 35 5.72 -5.99 -0.51
C PRO A 35 6.80 -6.16 0.55
N GLY A 36 6.82 -7.30 1.22
CA GLY A 36 7.78 -7.63 2.27
C GLY A 36 7.15 -8.32 3.47
N HIS A 37 7.95 -8.43 4.52
CA HIS A 37 7.56 -9.04 5.79
C HIS A 37 7.02 -7.99 6.76
N TRP A 38 5.93 -8.32 7.41
CA TRP A 38 5.25 -7.48 8.38
C TRP A 38 5.06 -8.25 9.67
N GLN A 39 5.17 -7.56 10.79
CA GLN A 39 4.97 -8.14 12.11
C GLN A 39 4.21 -7.15 12.99
N GLY A 40 3.34 -7.69 13.85
CA GLY A 40 2.72 -6.91 14.89
C GLY A 40 1.76 -7.73 15.72
N ILE A 41 0.65 -7.10 16.08
CA ILE A 41 -0.38 -7.69 16.93
C ILE A 41 -1.74 -7.57 16.27
N TYR A 42 -2.64 -8.47 16.65
CA TYR A 42 -4.08 -8.25 16.48
C TYR A 42 -4.77 -8.33 17.85
N THR A 43 -5.83 -7.55 18.01
CA THR A 43 -6.66 -7.51 19.20
C THR A 43 -8.11 -7.79 18.83
N ILE A 44 -8.65 -8.86 19.41
CA ILE A 44 -10.05 -9.26 19.27
C ILE A 44 -10.92 -8.27 20.06
N LYS A 45 -12.01 -7.80 19.45
CA LYS A 45 -12.94 -6.83 20.06
C LYS A 45 -14.04 -7.47 20.90
N ASN A 46 -14.38 -8.74 20.65
CA ASN A 46 -15.41 -9.47 21.36
C ASN A 46 -14.81 -10.32 22.49
N LEU A 47 -15.29 -10.10 23.72
CA LEU A 47 -14.84 -10.81 24.93
C LEU A 47 -15.05 -12.33 24.86
N ASP A 48 -16.19 -12.79 24.34
CA ASP A 48 -16.50 -14.23 24.21
C ASP A 48 -15.46 -14.93 23.31
N HIS A 49 -15.00 -14.22 22.27
CA HIS A 49 -13.95 -14.72 21.38
C HIS A 49 -12.57 -14.66 22.04
N CYS A 50 -12.29 -13.70 22.93
CA CYS A 50 -11.02 -13.64 23.64
C CYS A 50 -10.78 -14.87 24.52
N GLU A 51 -11.81 -15.35 25.22
CA GLU A 51 -11.70 -16.53 26.08
C GLU A 51 -11.35 -17.78 25.26
N ALA A 52 -12.00 -17.96 24.11
CA ALA A 52 -11.72 -19.06 23.20
C ALA A 52 -10.27 -19.09 22.68
N TYR A 53 -9.59 -17.93 22.65
CA TYR A 53 -8.22 -17.78 22.19
C TYR A 53 -7.22 -17.50 23.32
N ASN A 54 -7.59 -17.72 24.59
CA ASN A 54 -6.73 -17.51 25.77
C ASN A 54 -6.15 -16.08 25.86
N GLY A 55 -6.95 -15.09 25.47
CA GLY A 55 -6.56 -13.68 25.48
C GLY A 55 -7.12 -12.92 24.28
N CYS A 56 -7.15 -11.59 24.39
CA CYS A 56 -7.63 -10.75 23.30
C CYS A 56 -6.54 -10.36 22.30
N THR A 57 -5.29 -10.24 22.75
CA THR A 57 -4.19 -9.69 21.94
C THR A 57 -3.13 -10.75 21.68
N HIS A 58 -2.80 -10.95 20.41
CA HIS A 58 -1.87 -11.99 19.97
C HIS A 58 -0.95 -11.48 18.88
N LEU A 59 0.19 -12.15 18.71
CA LEU A 59 1.15 -11.85 17.65
C LEU A 59 0.60 -12.28 16.28
N ILE A 60 0.95 -11.52 15.25
CA ILE A 60 0.71 -11.85 13.85
C ILE A 60 1.89 -11.43 12.98
N MET A 61 2.21 -12.28 12.02
CA MET A 61 3.10 -11.94 10.92
C MET A 61 2.32 -11.96 9.62
N ALA A 62 2.77 -11.20 8.64
CA ALA A 62 2.21 -11.21 7.31
C ALA A 62 3.28 -11.05 6.23
N ASP A 63 3.11 -11.77 5.12
CA ASP A 63 3.90 -11.58 3.91
C ASP A 63 3.02 -10.93 2.85
N ALA A 64 3.46 -9.78 2.35
CA ALA A 64 2.85 -9.11 1.21
C ALA A 64 3.72 -9.35 -0.04
N THR A 65 3.12 -9.83 -1.13
CA THR A 65 3.81 -10.08 -2.39
C THR A 65 3.08 -9.41 -3.54
N TYR A 66 3.81 -8.67 -4.37
CA TYR A 66 3.26 -8.09 -5.61
C TYR A 66 2.86 -9.20 -6.58
N LEU A 67 1.67 -9.10 -7.19
CA LEU A 67 1.22 -10.02 -8.23
C LEU A 67 1.25 -9.34 -9.60
N SER A 68 0.39 -8.35 -9.81
CA SER A 68 0.29 -7.59 -11.06
C SER A 68 -0.55 -6.32 -10.89
N GLY A 69 -0.22 -5.26 -11.62
CA GLY A 69 -0.97 -4.00 -11.62
C GLY A 69 -1.05 -3.38 -10.23
N ASN A 70 -2.26 -3.28 -9.68
CA ASN A 70 -2.53 -2.80 -8.33
C ASN A 70 -2.81 -3.95 -7.33
N THR A 71 -2.54 -5.20 -7.69
CA THR A 71 -2.94 -6.39 -6.92
C THR A 71 -1.75 -7.04 -6.21
N PHE A 72 -1.95 -7.36 -4.94
CA PHE A 72 -0.98 -8.00 -4.06
C PHE A 72 -1.60 -9.23 -3.40
N ARG A 73 -0.77 -10.20 -3.08
CA ARG A 73 -1.11 -11.34 -2.21
C ARG A 73 -0.68 -11.00 -0.79
N LEU A 74 -1.57 -11.20 0.16
CA LEU A 74 -1.27 -11.13 1.59
C LEU A 74 -1.45 -12.51 2.20
N LYS A 75 -0.43 -12.99 2.91
CA LYS A 75 -0.47 -14.24 3.65
C LYS A 75 -0.25 -13.97 5.12
N LEU A 76 -1.18 -14.39 5.97
CA LEU A 76 -1.20 -14.13 7.41
C LEU A 76 -0.79 -15.36 8.20
N TYR A 77 0.02 -15.14 9.24
CA TYR A 77 0.51 -16.14 10.17
C TYR A 77 0.28 -15.66 11.61
N PRO A 78 -0.94 -15.78 12.14
CA PRO A 78 -1.21 -15.45 13.53
C PRO A 78 -0.63 -16.53 14.44
N ALA A 79 -0.15 -16.13 15.63
CA ALA A 79 0.34 -17.07 16.64
C ALA A 79 -0.79 -17.94 17.23
N VAL A 80 -2.03 -17.44 17.18
CA VAL A 80 -3.24 -18.09 17.65
C VAL A 80 -4.32 -17.98 16.59
N GLY A 81 -5.15 -19.02 16.43
CA GLY A 81 -6.20 -19.05 15.39
C GLY A 81 -5.68 -19.51 14.02
N GLN A 82 -6.47 -19.24 12.99
CA GLN A 82 -6.17 -19.69 11.63
C GLN A 82 -5.62 -18.54 10.80
N GLY A 83 -4.47 -18.79 10.16
CA GLY A 83 -3.95 -17.92 9.12
C GLY A 83 -4.77 -18.01 7.83
N GLY A 84 -4.30 -17.32 6.79
CA GLY A 84 -4.99 -17.33 5.51
C GLY A 84 -4.19 -16.61 4.45
N GLU A 85 -4.58 -16.81 3.20
CA GLU A 85 -4.04 -16.09 2.05
C GLU A 85 -5.18 -15.44 1.29
N PHE A 86 -5.04 -14.16 0.98
CA PHE A 86 -6.01 -13.43 0.17
C PHE A 86 -5.34 -12.36 -0.68
N LYS A 87 -6.09 -11.84 -1.66
CA LYS A 87 -5.64 -10.74 -2.51
C LYS A 87 -6.12 -9.42 -1.92
N ILE A 88 -5.27 -8.42 -1.98
CA ILE A 88 -5.59 -7.01 -1.70
C ILE A 88 -5.31 -6.17 -2.93
N GLN A 89 -5.97 -5.02 -3.03
CA GLN A 89 -5.70 -4.02 -4.05
C GLN A 89 -5.10 -2.77 -3.39
N CYS A 90 -4.16 -2.12 -4.06
CA CYS A 90 -3.63 -0.83 -3.65
C CYS A 90 -3.62 0.14 -4.82
N GLU A 91 -4.48 1.15 -4.76
CA GLU A 91 -4.62 2.16 -5.81
C GLU A 91 -4.49 3.54 -5.20
N ASN A 92 -3.57 4.36 -5.72
CA ASN A 92 -3.30 5.72 -5.23
C ASN A 92 -3.03 5.78 -3.71
N GLY A 93 -2.35 4.76 -3.16
CA GLY A 93 -2.05 4.65 -1.73
C GLY A 93 -3.20 4.15 -0.84
N VAL A 94 -4.36 3.84 -1.43
CA VAL A 94 -5.52 3.29 -0.72
C VAL A 94 -5.53 1.78 -0.87
N ILE A 95 -5.51 1.07 0.27
CA ILE A 95 -5.51 -0.40 0.32
C ILE A 95 -6.93 -0.89 0.58
N THR A 96 -7.42 -1.79 -0.26
CA THR A 96 -8.73 -2.43 -0.11
C THR A 96 -8.60 -3.95 -0.09
N SER A 97 -9.45 -4.61 0.70
CA SER A 97 -9.57 -6.07 0.73
C SER A 97 -10.98 -6.46 0.33
N PRO A 98 -11.17 -7.21 -0.77
CA PRO A 98 -12.50 -7.67 -1.19
C PRO A 98 -13.08 -8.74 -0.26
N VAL A 99 -12.26 -9.33 0.62
CA VAL A 99 -12.68 -10.45 1.49
C VAL A 99 -13.50 -9.97 2.69
N ASN A 100 -13.21 -8.77 3.20
CA ASN A 100 -13.84 -8.23 4.41
C ASN A 100 -14.51 -6.88 4.12
N PRO A 101 -15.70 -6.86 3.50
CA PRO A 101 -16.43 -5.62 3.26
C PRO A 101 -16.73 -4.92 4.59
N GLY A 102 -16.44 -3.62 4.66
CA GLY A 102 -16.58 -2.82 5.89
C GLY A 102 -15.32 -2.79 6.77
N ASN A 103 -14.20 -3.37 6.31
CA ASN A 103 -12.92 -3.13 6.94
C ASN A 103 -12.38 -1.71 6.65
N SER A 104 -11.42 -1.29 7.45
CA SER A 104 -10.59 -0.12 7.18
C SER A 104 -9.12 -0.51 7.23
N ILE A 105 -8.35 -0.04 6.26
CA ILE A 105 -6.89 -0.21 6.24
C ILE A 105 -6.27 1.18 6.13
N LYS A 106 -5.41 1.51 7.09
CA LYS A 106 -4.59 2.73 7.06
C LYS A 106 -3.14 2.31 7.00
N ALA A 107 -2.39 2.88 6.07
CA ALA A 107 -0.97 2.63 5.94
C ALA A 107 -0.23 3.96 5.88
N SER A 108 0.95 4.00 6.50
CA SER A 108 1.81 5.17 6.50
C SER A 108 3.27 4.73 6.52
N CYS A 109 4.13 5.44 5.81
CA CYS A 109 5.57 5.24 5.91
C CYS A 109 6.24 6.57 6.23
N ASP A 110 7.25 6.55 7.08
CA ASP A 110 8.09 7.73 7.34
C ASP A 110 9.12 7.95 6.21
N SER A 111 9.93 9.01 6.35
CA SER A 111 10.99 9.35 5.40
C SER A 111 12.14 8.33 5.37
N MET A 112 12.23 7.45 6.37
CA MET A 112 13.23 6.39 6.48
C MET A 112 12.71 5.04 5.96
N ASN A 113 11.51 5.01 5.36
CA ASN A 113 10.80 3.81 4.92
C ASN A 113 10.40 2.84 6.03
N HIS A 114 10.28 3.32 7.28
CA HIS A 114 9.56 2.57 8.31
C HIS A 114 8.06 2.66 8.02
N CYS A 115 7.46 1.53 7.68
CA CYS A 115 6.06 1.46 7.29
C CYS A 115 5.22 0.79 8.38
N PHE A 116 4.03 1.35 8.59
CA PHE A 116 3.05 0.88 9.55
C PHE A 116 1.70 0.69 8.86
N VAL A 117 0.99 -0.35 9.26
CA VAL A 117 -0.37 -0.66 8.79
C VAL A 117 -1.27 -0.88 10.01
N ILE A 118 -2.44 -0.25 9.97
CA ILE A 118 -3.54 -0.49 10.89
C ILE A 118 -4.71 -1.05 10.09
N TYR A 119 -5.12 -2.26 10.44
CA TYR A 119 -6.34 -2.89 9.96
C TYR A 119 -7.40 -2.84 11.05
N SER A 120 -8.65 -2.62 10.68
CA SER A 120 -9.78 -2.79 11.58
C SER A 120 -11.02 -3.29 10.86
N ASP A 121 -11.72 -4.22 11.47
CA ASP A 121 -13.05 -4.67 11.08
C ASP A 121 -13.94 -4.82 12.34
N PRO A 122 -15.18 -5.31 12.25
CA PRO A 122 -16.02 -5.50 13.44
C PRO A 122 -15.47 -6.50 14.48
N LEU A 123 -14.61 -7.45 14.09
CA LEU A 123 -14.12 -8.54 14.94
C LEU A 123 -12.80 -8.21 15.63
N LEU A 124 -11.89 -7.51 14.93
CA LEU A 124 -10.55 -7.25 15.44
C LEU A 124 -9.94 -5.92 14.94
N THR A 125 -8.89 -5.49 15.62
CA THR A 125 -7.88 -4.54 15.11
C THR A 125 -6.57 -5.26 14.92
N SER A 126 -5.74 -4.81 13.97
CA SER A 126 -4.36 -5.24 13.87
C SER A 126 -3.47 -4.06 13.55
N GLU A 127 -2.31 -4.03 14.20
CA GLU A 127 -1.29 -3.01 14.05
C GLU A 127 0.01 -3.74 13.71
N MET A 128 0.60 -3.41 12.57
CA MET A 128 1.77 -4.08 12.04
C MET A 128 2.82 -3.07 11.57
N ALA A 129 4.08 -3.40 11.78
CA ALA A 129 5.22 -2.70 11.22
C ALA A 129 5.90 -3.59 10.18
N LYS A 130 6.45 -2.96 9.14
CA LYS A 130 7.28 -3.64 8.15
C LYS A 130 8.68 -3.87 8.72
N LEU A 131 9.23 -5.06 8.48
CA LEU A 131 10.59 -5.46 8.85
C LEU A 131 11.60 -5.15 7.73
#